data_AF-A0A6J4KD88-F1
#
_entry.id   AF-A0A6J4KD88-F1
#
_cell.length_a   1.000
_cell.length_b   1.000
_cell.length_c   1.000
_cell.angle_alpha   90.00
_cell.angle_beta   90.00
_cell.angle_gamma   90.00
#
_symmetry.space_group_name_H-M   'P 1'
#
loop_
_entity.id
_entity.type
_entity.pdbx_description
1 polymer ?
#
loop_
_entity_poly.entity_id
_entity_poly.type
_entity_poly.pdbx_seq_one_letter_code
_entity_poly.pdbx_strand_id
1 'polypeptide(L)'
;MTAAPLVVHVVPHTHWDREWYHPVGRFTQRLVALVDELLDDPVPGTPPHATAPFLLDGQAVVLDDYLAVRPERAADLAAALATRPIEAGPWYVLADELIPGGEALVRNLLAGARTVARVGGVAPRVLYCPDSFGHPAALPTLAAGFGMPVAVVWRGYGGPRWPAGDAAWWEGADGARVLLHHLPPDGYEFGSSLPTDAA
;
A
#
# COMPACT_ATOMS: atom_id res chain seq x y z
N MET A 1 -5.71 37.82 -5.82
CA MET A 1 -4.82 36.66 -6.07
C MET A 1 -5.70 35.49 -6.40
N THR A 2 -5.65 34.95 -7.61
CA THR A 2 -6.37 33.71 -7.95
C THR A 2 -5.70 32.56 -7.21
N ALA A 3 -6.47 31.79 -6.46
CA ALA A 3 -5.96 30.59 -5.80
C ALA A 3 -5.33 29.66 -6.84
N ALA A 4 -4.21 29.04 -6.49
CA ALA A 4 -3.61 28.02 -7.35
C ALA A 4 -4.63 26.88 -7.60
N PRO A 5 -4.62 26.24 -8.78
CA PRO A 5 -5.51 25.13 -9.06
C PRO A 5 -5.27 23.99 -8.06
N LEU A 6 -6.36 23.33 -7.64
CA LEU A 6 -6.27 22.15 -6.78
C LEU A 6 -5.66 20.99 -7.59
N VAL A 7 -4.64 20.35 -7.03
CA VAL A 7 -4.07 19.12 -7.59
C VAL A 7 -4.70 17.95 -6.85
N VAL A 8 -5.35 17.05 -7.61
CA VAL A 8 -5.97 15.83 -7.08
C VAL A 8 -5.14 14.63 -7.52
N HIS A 9 -4.62 13.88 -6.56
CA HIS A 9 -3.90 12.63 -6.80
C HIS A 9 -4.87 11.45 -6.61
N VAL A 10 -5.07 10.68 -7.68
CA VAL A 10 -5.85 9.43 -7.62
C VAL A 10 -4.87 8.26 -7.62
N VAL A 11 -4.91 7.45 -6.57
CA VAL A 11 -4.08 6.25 -6.42
C VAL A 11 -4.97 5.02 -6.54
N PRO A 12 -4.96 4.35 -7.70
CA PRO A 12 -5.72 3.12 -7.86
C PRO A 12 -5.10 2.03 -6.98
N HIS A 13 -5.92 1.39 -6.17
CA HIS A 13 -5.48 0.34 -5.26
C HIS A 13 -6.64 -0.60 -4.95
N THR A 14 -6.30 -1.69 -4.30
CA THR A 14 -7.24 -2.53 -3.56
C THR A 14 -6.76 -2.58 -2.12
N HIS A 15 -7.68 -2.71 -1.16
CA HIS A 15 -7.33 -3.22 0.16
C HIS A 15 -7.63 -4.71 0.21
N TRP A 16 -6.62 -5.54 0.48
CA TRP A 16 -6.70 -6.98 0.31
C TRP A 16 -6.41 -7.72 1.60
N ASP A 17 -7.45 -7.89 2.42
CA ASP A 17 -7.40 -8.85 3.51
C ASP A 17 -7.12 -10.26 2.96
N ARG A 18 -5.95 -10.81 3.27
CA ARG A 18 -5.54 -12.14 2.82
C ARG A 18 -6.54 -13.22 3.25
N GLU A 19 -7.10 -13.05 4.44
CA GLU A 19 -8.21 -13.83 4.99
C GLU A 19 -8.97 -13.00 6.03
N TRP A 20 -10.31 -13.10 6.03
CA TRP A 20 -11.16 -12.37 6.97
C TRP A 20 -12.52 -13.08 7.13
N TYR A 21 -13.60 -12.57 6.55
CA TYR A 21 -14.95 -13.18 6.63
C TYR A 21 -15.11 -14.42 5.74
N HIS A 22 -14.11 -14.76 4.92
CA HIS A 22 -14.02 -15.99 4.16
C HIS A 22 -12.65 -16.65 4.32
N PRO A 23 -12.55 -17.97 4.12
CA PRO A 23 -11.27 -18.67 4.12
C PRO A 23 -10.33 -18.14 3.03
N VAL A 24 -9.02 -18.24 3.28
CA VAL A 24 -7.96 -17.81 2.35
C VAL A 24 -8.22 -18.25 0.90
N GLY A 25 -8.64 -19.51 0.67
CA GLY A 25 -8.85 -20.02 -0.69
C GLY A 25 -9.89 -19.24 -1.50
N ARG A 26 -10.93 -18.69 -0.85
CA ARG A 26 -11.93 -17.86 -1.55
C ARG A 26 -11.37 -16.47 -1.89
N PHE A 27 -10.53 -15.90 -1.04
CA PHE A 27 -9.82 -14.67 -1.35
C PHE A 27 -8.77 -14.92 -2.45
N THR A 28 -7.98 -15.99 -2.38
CA THR A 28 -7.01 -16.34 -3.43
C THR A 28 -7.65 -16.43 -4.82
N GLN A 29 -8.84 -17.03 -4.95
CA GLN A 29 -9.56 -17.07 -6.23
C GLN A 29 -9.88 -15.67 -6.79
N ARG A 30 -10.31 -14.74 -5.93
CA ARG A 30 -10.59 -13.36 -6.31
C ARG A 30 -9.30 -12.58 -6.61
N LEU A 31 -8.23 -12.84 -5.86
CA LEU A 31 -6.92 -12.23 -6.06
C LEU A 31 -6.37 -12.59 -7.44
N VAL A 32 -6.46 -13.87 -7.81
CA VAL A 32 -6.03 -14.35 -9.13
C VAL A 32 -6.79 -13.65 -10.24
N ALA A 33 -8.11 -13.50 -10.11
CA ALA A 33 -8.91 -12.77 -11.11
C ALA A 33 -8.50 -11.29 -11.22
N LEU A 34 -8.28 -10.60 -10.09
CA LEU A 34 -7.83 -9.22 -10.07
C LEU A 34 -6.45 -9.06 -10.73
N VAL A 35 -5.48 -9.89 -10.36
CA VAL A 35 -4.13 -9.79 -10.91
C VAL A 35 -4.10 -10.19 -12.39
N ASP A 36 -4.87 -11.21 -12.80
CA ASP A 36 -5.02 -11.54 -14.22
C ASP A 36 -5.57 -10.32 -15.01
N GLU A 37 -6.58 -9.62 -14.49
CA GLU A 37 -7.11 -8.38 -15.09
C GLU A 37 -6.05 -7.28 -15.19
N LEU A 38 -5.28 -7.03 -14.12
CA LEU A 38 -4.21 -6.02 -14.11
C LEU A 38 -3.03 -6.37 -15.03
N LEU A 39 -2.75 -7.65 -15.27
CA LEU A 39 -1.69 -8.05 -16.20
C LEU A 39 -2.15 -7.96 -17.66
N ASP A 40 -3.43 -8.20 -17.91
CA ASP A 40 -4.01 -8.15 -19.25
C ASP A 40 -4.36 -6.71 -19.68
N ASP A 41 -4.78 -5.86 -18.73
CA ASP A 41 -5.02 -4.43 -18.88
C ASP A 41 -4.58 -3.67 -17.61
N PRO A 42 -3.36 -3.11 -17.58
CA PRO A 42 -2.78 -2.58 -16.35
C PRO A 42 -3.45 -1.32 -15.78
N VAL A 43 -4.32 -0.66 -16.55
CA VAL A 43 -5.16 0.43 -16.04
C VAL A 43 -6.52 0.42 -16.75
N PRO A 44 -7.45 -0.49 -16.39
CA PRO A 44 -8.68 -0.69 -17.14
C PRO A 44 -9.47 0.61 -17.32
N GLY A 45 -9.72 0.99 -18.59
CA GLY A 45 -10.52 2.17 -18.92
C GLY A 45 -9.84 3.53 -18.70
N THR A 46 -8.51 3.57 -18.51
CA THR A 46 -7.83 4.82 -18.16
C THR A 46 -7.15 5.47 -19.37
N PRO A 47 -7.30 6.79 -19.59
CA PRO A 47 -6.64 7.45 -20.70
C PRO A 47 -5.11 7.28 -20.60
N PRO A 48 -4.35 7.21 -21.72
CA PRO A 48 -2.89 6.93 -21.76
C PRO A 48 -1.98 7.92 -21.00
N HIS A 49 -2.56 8.86 -20.25
CA HIS A 49 -1.97 9.98 -19.53
C HIS A 49 -2.24 9.89 -18.02
N ALA A 50 -3.04 8.92 -17.55
CA ALA A 50 -3.08 8.54 -16.14
C ALA A 50 -1.94 7.57 -15.86
N THR A 51 -0.87 8.12 -15.30
CA THR A 51 0.43 7.46 -15.18
C THR A 51 0.66 6.85 -13.78
N ALA A 52 -0.40 6.64 -12.99
CA ALA A 52 -0.27 6.15 -11.62
C ALA A 52 -0.31 4.61 -11.59
N PRO A 53 0.64 3.95 -10.90
CA PRO A 53 0.63 2.50 -10.71
C PRO A 53 -0.60 2.06 -9.91
N PHE A 54 -1.10 0.84 -10.18
CA PHE A 54 -2.02 0.15 -9.29
C PHE A 54 -1.27 -0.39 -8.08
N LEU A 55 -1.63 0.05 -6.88
CA LEU A 55 -1.04 -0.42 -5.63
C LEU A 55 -1.74 -1.69 -5.14
N LEU A 56 -1.00 -2.80 -5.10
CA LEU A 56 -1.39 -4.05 -4.45
C LEU A 56 -1.20 -3.95 -2.92
N ASP A 57 -1.91 -2.98 -2.35
CA ASP A 57 -2.15 -2.81 -0.91
C ASP A 57 -0.91 -2.71 -0.01
N GLY A 58 0.24 -2.32 -0.54
CA GLY A 58 1.44 -2.17 0.27
C GLY A 58 2.05 -3.48 0.81
N GLN A 59 1.58 -4.65 0.33
CA GLN A 59 1.99 -5.98 0.79
C GLN A 59 2.53 -6.85 -0.36
N ALA A 60 3.55 -7.66 -0.08
CA ALA A 60 4.22 -8.48 -1.08
C ALA A 60 3.72 -9.93 -1.12
N VAL A 61 3.01 -10.40 -0.08
CA VAL A 61 2.49 -11.78 0.01
C VAL A 61 1.55 -12.11 -1.14
N VAL A 62 0.82 -11.12 -1.66
CA VAL A 62 -0.10 -11.28 -2.79
C VAL A 62 0.62 -11.73 -4.07
N LEU A 63 1.91 -11.40 -4.20
CA LEU A 63 2.74 -11.87 -5.32
C LEU A 63 3.01 -13.37 -5.22
N ASP A 64 3.27 -13.85 -4.00
CA ASP A 64 3.49 -15.27 -3.73
C ASP A 64 2.19 -16.07 -3.85
N ASP A 65 1.09 -15.56 -3.30
CA ASP A 65 -0.22 -16.19 -3.38
C ASP A 65 -0.70 -16.28 -4.84
N TYR A 66 -0.44 -15.26 -5.66
CA TYR A 66 -0.74 -15.31 -7.11
C TYR A 66 0.11 -16.35 -7.84
N LEU A 67 1.44 -16.31 -7.69
CA LEU A 67 2.36 -17.21 -8.40
C LEU A 67 2.25 -18.68 -7.94
N ALA A 68 1.73 -18.93 -6.74
CA ALA A 68 1.38 -20.28 -6.31
C ALA A 68 0.26 -20.91 -7.16
N VAL A 69 -0.62 -20.08 -7.74
CA VAL A 69 -1.73 -20.53 -8.60
C VAL A 69 -1.40 -20.37 -10.09
N ARG A 70 -0.68 -19.30 -10.46
CA ARG A 70 -0.32 -18.90 -11.84
C ARG A 70 1.20 -18.85 -12.05
N PRO A 71 1.96 -19.93 -11.80
CA PRO A 71 3.41 -19.91 -11.97
C PRO A 71 3.85 -19.56 -13.40
N GLU A 72 3.02 -19.85 -14.40
CA GLU A 72 3.23 -19.52 -15.81
C GLU A 72 3.24 -18.01 -16.10
N ARG A 73 2.62 -17.18 -15.24
CA ARG A 73 2.55 -15.72 -15.38
C ARG A 73 3.71 -14.99 -14.69
N ALA A 74 4.72 -15.72 -14.19
CA ALA A 74 5.84 -15.14 -13.46
C ALA A 74 6.62 -14.06 -14.25
N ALA A 75 6.81 -14.27 -15.56
CA ALA A 75 7.48 -13.30 -16.43
C ALA A 75 6.64 -12.04 -16.63
N ASP A 76 5.33 -12.18 -16.82
CA ASP A 76 4.40 -11.05 -17.00
C ASP A 76 4.33 -10.19 -15.73
N LEU A 77 4.18 -10.84 -14.57
CA LEU A 77 4.17 -10.15 -13.27
C LEU A 77 5.48 -9.42 -13.00
N ALA A 78 6.62 -10.05 -13.31
CA ALA A 78 7.92 -9.41 -13.17
C ALA A 78 8.05 -8.18 -14.07
N ALA A 79 7.59 -8.26 -15.33
CA ALA A 79 7.59 -7.13 -16.24
C ALA A 79 6.68 -5.98 -15.75
N ALA A 80 5.50 -6.29 -15.20
CA ALA A 80 4.55 -5.32 -14.66
C ALA A 80 5.07 -4.64 -13.39
N LEU A 81 5.82 -5.34 -12.52
CA LEU A 81 6.45 -4.73 -11.35
C LEU A 81 7.70 -3.91 -11.70
N ALA A 82 8.43 -4.29 -12.76
CA ALA A 82 9.62 -3.59 -13.22
C ALA A 82 9.30 -2.29 -13.97
N THR A 83 8.28 -2.32 -14.83
CA THR A 83 7.82 -1.13 -15.59
C THR A 83 6.87 -0.23 -14.78
N ARG A 84 6.47 -0.69 -13.58
CA ARG A 84 5.62 0.00 -12.61
C ARG A 84 4.23 0.43 -13.09
N PRO A 85 3.49 -0.30 -13.94
CA PRO A 85 2.03 -0.22 -13.91
C PRO A 85 1.43 -0.83 -12.63
N ILE A 86 2.17 -1.70 -11.92
CA ILE A 86 1.75 -2.32 -10.67
C ILE A 86 2.84 -2.11 -9.61
N GLU A 87 2.44 -1.86 -8.37
CA GLU A 87 3.34 -1.76 -7.20
C GLU A 87 2.87 -2.66 -6.06
N ALA A 88 3.82 -3.19 -5.29
CA ALA A 88 3.56 -4.03 -4.12
C ALA A 88 4.64 -3.82 -3.05
N GLY A 89 4.33 -4.18 -1.81
CA GLY A 89 5.20 -3.89 -0.65
C GLY A 89 5.12 -2.42 -0.18
N PRO A 90 5.90 -2.01 0.82
CA PRO A 90 7.14 -2.65 1.27
C PRO A 90 6.96 -3.75 2.32
N TRP A 91 5.77 -3.89 2.90
CA TRP A 91 5.52 -4.97 3.85
C TRP A 91 5.46 -6.32 3.12
N TYR A 92 5.73 -7.42 3.82
CA TYR A 92 5.35 -8.73 3.31
C TYR A 92 3.85 -8.93 3.47
N VAL A 93 3.31 -8.67 4.66
CA VAL A 93 1.87 -8.63 4.95
C VAL A 93 1.51 -7.33 5.65
N LEU A 94 0.28 -6.84 5.51
CA LEU A 94 -0.25 -5.82 6.40
C LEU A 94 -0.57 -6.49 7.75
N ALA A 95 0.26 -6.22 8.76
CA ALA A 95 0.11 -6.81 10.08
C ALA A 95 -0.65 -5.86 11.03
N ASP A 96 -1.25 -6.43 12.07
CA ASP A 96 -1.41 -5.67 13.31
C ASP A 96 -0.01 -5.27 13.81
N GLU A 97 0.20 -4.00 14.15
CA GLU A 97 1.53 -3.50 14.48
C GLU A 97 1.84 -3.52 15.98
N LEU A 98 0.87 -3.84 16.83
CA LEU A 98 0.98 -3.80 18.29
C LEU A 98 0.98 -5.20 18.92
N ILE A 99 0.44 -6.21 18.23
CA ILE A 99 0.43 -7.61 18.67
C ILE A 99 1.79 -8.33 18.44
N PRO A 100 2.41 -8.30 17.24
CA PRO A 100 3.68 -8.96 17.02
C PRO A 100 4.83 -8.22 17.69
N GLY A 101 5.91 -8.94 18.01
CA GLY A 101 7.12 -8.31 18.54
C GLY A 101 7.80 -7.39 17.51
N GLY A 102 8.56 -6.39 17.97
CA GLY A 102 9.24 -5.43 17.09
C GLY A 102 10.14 -6.09 16.04
N GLU A 103 10.85 -7.15 16.39
CA GLU A 103 11.65 -7.93 15.43
C GLU A 103 10.78 -8.53 14.32
N ALA A 104 9.54 -8.95 14.60
CA ALA A 104 8.65 -9.47 13.57
C ALA A 104 8.25 -8.38 12.56
N LEU A 105 8.07 -7.12 12.98
CA LEU A 105 7.86 -5.99 12.06
C LEU A 105 9.08 -5.73 11.17
N VAL A 106 10.29 -5.78 11.75
CA VAL A 106 11.55 -5.69 10.99
C VAL A 106 11.63 -6.83 9.96
N ARG A 107 11.32 -8.07 10.37
CA ARG A 107 11.29 -9.22 9.46
C ARG A 107 10.23 -9.12 8.39
N ASN A 108 9.08 -8.50 8.70
CA ASN A 108 8.00 -8.24 7.74
C ASN A 108 8.49 -7.33 6.61
N LEU A 109 9.16 -6.21 6.92
CA LEU A 109 9.76 -5.32 5.92
C LEU A 109 10.88 -5.99 5.13
N LEU A 110 11.77 -6.72 5.82
CA LEU A 110 12.84 -7.45 5.14
C LEU A 110 12.29 -8.53 4.19
N ALA A 111 11.22 -9.22 4.58
CA ALA A 111 10.56 -10.20 3.73
C ALA A 111 9.87 -9.53 2.53
N GLY A 112 9.17 -8.41 2.73
CA GLY A 112 8.51 -7.69 1.65
C GLY A 112 9.51 -7.21 0.61
N ALA A 113 10.60 -6.57 1.05
CA ALA A 113 11.69 -6.15 0.17
C ALA A 113 12.30 -7.32 -0.62
N ARG A 114 12.53 -8.48 0.01
CA ARG A 114 13.04 -9.67 -0.68
C ARG A 114 12.05 -10.22 -1.71
N THR A 115 10.77 -10.30 -1.36
CA THR A 115 9.73 -10.83 -2.25
C THR A 115 9.56 -9.95 -3.48
N VAL A 116 9.49 -8.63 -3.31
CA VAL A 116 9.39 -7.68 -4.43
C VAL A 116 10.65 -7.73 -5.30
N ALA A 117 11.85 -7.77 -4.70
CA ALA A 117 13.10 -7.84 -5.46
C ALA A 117 13.26 -9.16 -6.24
N ARG A 118 12.75 -10.29 -5.71
CA ARG A 118 12.82 -11.60 -6.38
C ARG A 118 12.09 -11.63 -7.73
N VAL A 119 11.04 -10.82 -7.87
CA VAL A 119 10.27 -10.68 -9.12
C VAL A 119 10.71 -9.45 -9.92
N GLY A 120 11.86 -8.83 -9.60
CA GLY A 120 12.41 -7.70 -10.35
C GLY A 120 11.73 -6.36 -10.11
N GLY A 121 10.84 -6.27 -9.11
CA GLY A 121 10.15 -5.03 -8.73
C GLY A 121 10.96 -4.15 -7.78
N VAL A 122 10.46 -2.93 -7.58
CA VAL A 122 10.94 -2.01 -6.54
C VAL A 122 9.76 -1.59 -5.68
N ALA A 123 9.83 -1.84 -4.38
CA ALA A 123 8.77 -1.47 -3.45
C ALA A 123 8.65 0.06 -3.34
N PRO A 124 7.43 0.60 -3.18
CA PRO A 124 7.23 2.01 -2.89
C PRO A 124 7.90 2.39 -1.57
N ARG A 125 8.47 3.59 -1.52
CA ARG A 125 9.16 4.11 -0.32
C ARG A 125 8.18 4.74 0.67
N VAL A 126 7.18 3.97 1.09
CA VAL A 126 6.11 4.39 1.99
C VAL A 126 5.77 3.26 2.94
N LEU A 127 5.75 3.52 4.26
CA LEU A 127 5.09 2.60 5.19
C LEU A 127 3.59 2.76 5.04
N TYR A 128 2.96 1.86 4.30
CA TYR A 128 1.52 1.89 4.05
C TYR A 128 0.80 1.05 5.10
N CYS A 129 0.01 1.71 5.95
CA CYS A 129 -0.65 1.10 7.11
C CYS A 129 -2.13 1.54 7.15
N PRO A 130 -2.93 1.16 6.12
CA PRO A 130 -4.26 1.71 5.89
C PRO A 130 -5.28 1.28 6.94
N ASP A 131 -5.12 0.10 7.56
CA ASP A 131 -6.12 -0.43 8.49
C ASP A 131 -5.55 -1.05 9.79
N SER A 132 -4.28 -0.79 10.13
CA SER A 132 -3.71 -1.29 11.39
C SER A 132 -4.41 -0.68 12.60
N PHE A 133 -4.74 -1.49 13.61
CA PHE A 133 -5.50 -1.08 14.81
C PHE A 133 -4.62 -0.39 15.86
N GLY A 134 -3.95 0.67 15.43
CA GLY A 134 -2.93 1.37 16.21
C GLY A 134 -1.53 1.08 15.68
N HIS A 135 -0.60 1.93 16.10
CA HIS A 135 0.76 1.95 15.56
C HIS A 135 1.76 2.10 16.71
N PRO A 136 2.93 1.42 16.66
CA PRO A 136 3.93 1.51 17.71
C PRO A 136 4.59 2.89 17.67
N ALA A 137 4.94 3.41 18.85
CA ALA A 137 5.69 4.68 18.97
C ALA A 137 7.04 4.66 18.22
N ALA A 138 7.57 3.47 17.92
CA ALA A 138 8.80 3.25 17.16
C ALA A 138 8.61 3.21 15.63
N LEU A 139 7.40 3.48 15.09
CA LEU A 139 7.19 3.52 13.64
C LEU A 139 8.14 4.50 12.92
N PRO A 140 8.46 5.70 13.46
CA PRO A 140 9.47 6.58 12.87
C PRO A 140 10.88 5.97 12.83
N THR A 141 11.27 5.21 13.87
CA THR A 141 12.54 4.46 13.92
C THR A 141 12.59 3.39 12.83
N LEU A 142 11.50 2.63 12.66
CA LEU A 142 11.38 1.64 11.58
C LEU A 142 11.47 2.32 10.22
N ALA A 143 10.73 3.42 10.02
CA ALA A 143 10.74 4.17 8.78
C ALA A 143 12.17 4.64 8.43
N ALA A 144 12.89 5.25 9.38
CA ALA A 144 14.27 5.67 9.20
C ALA A 144 15.21 4.49 8.87
N GLY A 145 15.11 3.38 9.61
CA GLY A 145 15.95 2.19 9.42
C GLY A 145 15.78 1.51 8.06
N PHE A 146 14.60 1.62 7.46
CA PHE A 146 14.30 1.09 6.11
C PHE A 146 14.30 2.17 5.02
N GLY A 147 14.71 3.41 5.35
CA GLY A 147 14.77 4.50 4.39
C GLY A 147 13.40 4.89 3.82
N MET A 148 12.34 4.82 4.62
CA MET A 148 10.97 5.21 4.28
C MET A 148 10.71 6.65 4.75
N PRO A 149 10.61 7.64 3.84
CA PRO A 149 10.38 9.03 4.21
C PRO A 149 8.94 9.33 4.64
N VAL A 150 7.99 8.48 4.26
CA VAL A 150 6.56 8.69 4.46
C VAL A 150 5.93 7.47 5.13
N ALA A 151 5.01 7.70 6.06
CA ALA A 151 4.08 6.72 6.59
C ALA A 151 2.65 7.17 6.27
N VAL A 152 1.83 6.27 5.76
CA VAL A 152 0.41 6.51 5.48
C VAL A 152 -0.40 5.70 6.47
N VAL A 153 -1.27 6.36 7.22
CA VAL A 153 -2.13 5.71 8.22
C VAL A 153 -3.56 6.20 8.08
N TRP A 154 -4.52 5.40 8.53
CA TRP A 154 -5.90 5.87 8.71
C TRP A 154 -6.31 5.96 10.17
N ARG A 155 -5.89 5.00 11.00
CA ARG A 155 -6.31 4.90 12.40
C ARG A 155 -5.32 5.58 13.33
N GLY A 156 -5.80 6.04 14.49
CA GLY A 156 -4.97 6.62 15.56
C GLY A 156 -4.66 8.12 15.46
N TYR A 157 -4.75 8.72 14.27
CA TYR A 157 -4.58 10.16 13.99
C TYR A 157 -5.90 10.83 13.51
N GLY A 158 -6.00 12.16 13.54
CA GLY A 158 -7.12 12.93 12.94
C GLY A 158 -8.28 13.37 13.87
N GLY A 159 -8.33 12.91 15.12
CA GLY A 159 -9.28 13.42 16.13
C GLY A 159 -8.96 14.82 16.68
N PRO A 160 -9.84 15.44 17.50
CA PRO A 160 -9.71 16.82 17.99
C PRO A 160 -8.45 17.13 18.80
N ARG A 161 -7.73 16.10 19.25
CA ARG A 161 -6.46 16.21 19.97
C ARG A 161 -5.27 16.52 19.05
N TRP A 162 -5.42 16.36 17.75
CA TRP A 162 -4.34 16.49 16.76
C TRP A 162 -4.43 17.81 15.99
N PRO A 163 -3.30 18.30 15.43
CA PRO A 163 -3.31 19.45 14.54
C PRO A 163 -4.27 19.29 13.37
N ALA A 164 -4.84 20.39 12.89
CA ALA A 164 -5.65 20.40 11.69
C ALA A 164 -4.81 20.03 10.45
N GLY A 165 -5.39 19.24 9.55
CA GLY A 165 -4.77 18.79 8.32
C GLY A 165 -4.57 17.26 8.26
N ASP A 166 -4.10 16.81 7.10
CA ASP A 166 -3.88 15.42 6.72
C ASP A 166 -2.40 15.04 6.74
N ALA A 167 -1.52 15.92 7.20
CA ALA A 167 -0.08 15.66 7.25
C ALA A 167 0.55 16.20 8.54
N ALA A 168 1.50 15.45 9.09
CA ALA A 168 2.25 15.83 10.27
C ALA A 168 3.65 15.20 10.28
N TRP A 169 4.55 15.78 11.05
CA TRP A 169 5.81 15.09 11.39
C TRP A 169 5.60 14.22 12.62
N TRP A 170 5.84 12.92 12.48
CA TRP A 170 5.87 12.01 13.61
C TRP A 170 7.31 11.75 14.02
N GLU A 171 7.65 12.14 15.25
CA GLU A 171 8.95 11.91 15.89
C GLU A 171 8.89 10.73 16.87
N GLY A 172 9.85 9.81 16.76
CA GLY A 172 10.07 8.70 17.69
C GLY A 172 10.89 9.13 18.90
N ALA A 173 10.94 8.30 19.94
CA ALA A 173 11.67 8.60 21.17
C ALA A 173 13.21 8.71 20.97
N ASP A 174 13.72 8.16 19.87
CA ASP A 174 15.12 8.24 19.45
C ASP A 174 15.43 9.47 18.56
N GLY A 175 14.44 10.33 18.31
CA GLY A 175 14.54 11.50 17.43
C GLY A 175 14.39 11.18 15.94
N ALA A 176 14.15 9.92 15.56
CA ALA A 176 13.82 9.58 14.17
C ALA A 176 12.49 10.23 13.78
N ARG A 177 12.39 10.72 12.53
CA ARG A 177 11.21 11.42 12.03
C ARG A 177 10.73 10.82 10.71
N VAL A 178 9.41 10.75 10.56
CA VAL A 178 8.74 10.36 9.32
C VAL A 178 7.63 11.35 9.00
N LEU A 179 7.42 11.65 7.71
CA LEU A 179 6.26 12.41 7.27
C LEU A 179 5.04 11.49 7.34
N LEU A 180 4.11 11.79 8.25
CA LEU A 180 2.84 11.12 8.34
C LEU A 180 1.88 11.76 7.34
N HIS A 181 1.21 10.93 6.54
CA HIS A 181 -0.01 11.30 5.83
C HIS A 181 -1.18 10.51 6.41
N HIS A 182 -2.21 11.23 6.83
CA HIS A 182 -3.44 10.68 7.38
C HIS A 182 -4.49 10.61 6.29
N LEU A 183 -4.99 9.39 6.06
CA LEU A 183 -6.05 9.15 5.09
C LEU A 183 -7.35 9.86 5.50
N PRO A 184 -8.23 10.18 4.53
CA PRO A 184 -9.50 10.85 4.81
C PRO A 184 -10.31 10.17 5.92
N PRO A 185 -11.14 10.92 6.67
CA PRO A 185 -12.03 10.33 7.68
C PRO A 185 -12.92 9.21 7.13
N ASP A 186 -13.31 9.30 5.85
CA ASP A 186 -14.11 8.33 5.12
C ASP A 186 -13.31 7.09 4.64
N GLY A 187 -12.03 6.98 5.01
CA GLY A 187 -11.21 5.80 4.76
C GLY A 187 -10.42 5.83 3.46
N TYR A 188 -9.67 4.76 3.23
CA TYR A 188 -8.92 4.52 1.99
C TYR A 188 -9.83 4.28 0.78
N GLU A 189 -11.12 4.03 1.00
CA GLU A 189 -12.11 3.83 -0.07
C GLU A 189 -12.79 5.12 -0.56
N PHE A 190 -12.40 6.31 -0.07
CA PHE A 190 -13.01 7.60 -0.41
C PHE A 190 -13.14 7.84 -1.92
N GLY A 191 -12.16 7.38 -2.70
CA GLY A 191 -12.14 7.51 -4.17
C GLY A 191 -12.80 6.36 -4.95
N SER A 192 -13.37 5.36 -4.29
CA SER A 192 -13.86 4.13 -4.94
C SER A 192 -15.10 4.33 -5.82
N SER A 193 -15.89 5.37 -5.54
CA SER A 193 -17.16 5.66 -6.23
C SER A 193 -17.06 6.89 -7.12
N LEU A 194 -15.86 7.23 -7.60
CA LEU A 194 -15.69 8.32 -8.56
C LEU A 194 -16.48 8.03 -9.84
N PRO A 195 -17.26 9.00 -10.37
CA PRO A 195 -17.99 8.80 -11.62
C PRO A 195 -17.05 8.47 -12.77
N THR A 196 -17.35 7.42 -13.52
CA THR A 196 -16.59 6.99 -14.69
C THR A 196 -17.10 7.62 -15.99
N ASP A 197 -18.31 8.20 -15.96
CA ASP A 197 -18.90 8.89 -17.10
C ASP A 197 -18.48 10.36 -17.08
N ALA A 198 -18.08 10.90 -18.23
CA ALA A 198 -17.89 12.33 -18.40
C ALA A 198 -19.26 13.02 -18.32
N ALA A 199 -19.44 13.89 -17.33
CA ALA A 199 -20.61 14.76 -17.22
C ALA A 199 -20.66 15.80 -18.35
#